data_AF-J0WZA6-F1
#
_entry.id   AF-J0WZA6-F1
#
_cell.length_a   1.000
_cell.length_b   1.000
_cell.length_c   1.000
_cell.angle_alpha   90.00
_cell.angle_beta   90.00
_cell.angle_gamma   90.00
#
_symmetry.space_group_name_H-M   'P 1'
#
loop_
_entity.id
_entity.type
_entity.pdbx_description
1 polymer ?
#
loop_
_entity_poly.entity_id
_entity_poly.type
_entity_poly.pdbx_seq_one_letter_code
_entity_poly.pdbx_strand_id
1 'polypeptide(L)'
;MRLRESLSSEPNYPNCAMLMQIRDGASNVLSAIKDLEPEKYSSVAAAITPWVLDVEDDDGDVRNAEIATRLHSVHSPAAVDVKIHYRYRPAYYSVEWYFSVSYRIHDRVFGSVLPESARDGVWKPLFTFGIDDLDRSDDPRRWTPRERKCFHMDEFDVEDVQDLLFGEHVHIGLVDTVRLMLACVGIYTVLHVPEEDKEAQSEANEEPGEEEEGDDDGYDSSPEDCDKFDWFQKVTKYNLPDADGAMDSEYFDRDHNVGGPLPTESTILVQG
;
A
#
# COMPACT_ATOMS: atom_id res chain seq x y z
N MET A 1 18.40 -20.94 8.26
CA MET A 1 17.62 -22.11 7.80
C MET A 1 16.63 -22.59 8.88
N ARG A 2 15.70 -21.72 9.34
CA ARG A 2 14.66 -22.09 10.35
C ARG A 2 13.32 -21.33 10.27
N LEU A 3 13.17 -20.26 9.49
CA LEU A 3 11.89 -19.54 9.35
C LEU A 3 10.92 -20.20 8.37
N ARG A 4 11.44 -20.75 7.26
CA ARG A 4 10.62 -21.55 6.35
C ARG A 4 10.12 -22.83 7.02
N GLU A 5 10.90 -23.39 7.95
CA GLU A 5 10.48 -24.52 8.78
C GLU A 5 9.56 -24.08 9.91
N SER A 6 9.78 -22.95 10.61
CA SER A 6 8.88 -22.52 11.70
C SER A 6 7.48 -22.13 11.20
N LEU A 7 7.39 -21.45 10.06
CA LEU A 7 6.13 -21.13 9.40
C LEU A 7 5.46 -22.37 8.76
N SER A 8 6.25 -23.41 8.45
CA SER A 8 5.77 -24.68 7.89
C SER A 8 5.48 -25.75 8.94
N SER A 9 6.02 -25.63 10.16
CA SER A 9 5.96 -26.67 11.19
C SER A 9 4.83 -26.49 12.18
N GLU A 10 4.19 -25.31 12.19
CA GLU A 10 2.90 -25.17 12.86
C GLU A 10 1.80 -25.67 11.92
N PRO A 11 1.14 -26.80 12.25
CA PRO A 11 0.15 -27.43 11.38
C PRO A 11 -1.13 -26.59 11.16
N ASN A 12 -1.18 -25.36 11.69
CA ASN A 12 -2.30 -24.43 11.63
C ASN A 12 -2.00 -23.11 10.88
N TYR A 13 -0.83 -22.93 10.29
CA TYR A 13 -0.61 -21.85 9.30
C TYR A 13 -0.63 -22.45 7.90
N PRO A 14 -1.80 -22.78 7.34
CA PRO A 14 -1.89 -23.19 5.94
C PRO A 14 -1.34 -22.02 5.13
N ASN A 15 -0.43 -22.28 4.18
CA ASN A 15 -0.10 -21.40 3.04
C ASN A 15 -0.80 -20.03 3.14
N CYS A 16 -0.24 -19.15 3.99
CA CYS A 16 -1.00 -18.01 4.48
C CYS A 16 -1.49 -17.23 3.26
N ALA A 17 -2.80 -17.01 3.13
CA ALA A 17 -3.38 -16.35 1.97
C ALA A 17 -2.65 -15.03 1.66
N MET A 18 -2.15 -14.35 2.70
CA MET A 18 -1.33 -13.16 2.57
C MET A 18 0.05 -13.40 1.96
N LEU A 19 0.74 -14.49 2.30
CA LEU A 19 2.00 -14.87 1.67
C LEU A 19 1.81 -15.24 0.19
N MET A 20 0.68 -15.89 -0.13
CA MET A 20 0.30 -16.14 -1.53
C MET A 20 0.02 -14.82 -2.24
N GLN A 21 -0.74 -13.91 -1.63
CA GLN A 21 -1.03 -12.58 -2.17
C GLN A 21 0.24 -11.76 -2.43
N ILE A 22 1.21 -11.76 -1.50
CA ILE A 22 2.51 -11.10 -1.69
C ILE A 22 3.25 -11.71 -2.89
N ARG A 23 3.31 -13.05 -2.95
CA ARG A 23 4.02 -13.75 -4.03
C ARG A 23 3.35 -13.52 -5.39
N ASP A 24 2.03 -13.62 -5.45
CA ASP A 24 1.24 -13.47 -6.66
C ASP A 24 1.24 -12.01 -7.11
N GLY A 25 1.12 -11.06 -6.18
CA GLY A 25 1.25 -9.64 -6.45
C GLY A 25 2.61 -9.30 -7.07
N ALA A 26 3.70 -9.78 -6.47
CA ALA A 26 5.04 -9.55 -7.01
C ALA A 26 5.23 -10.21 -8.38
N SER A 27 4.71 -11.44 -8.54
CA SER A 27 4.70 -12.16 -9.81
C SER A 27 3.94 -11.40 -10.91
N ASN A 28 2.80 -10.81 -10.57
CA ASN A 28 2.00 -10.03 -11.51
C ASN A 28 2.74 -8.75 -11.93
N VAL A 29 3.36 -8.05 -10.98
CA VAL A 29 4.17 -6.86 -11.30
C VAL A 29 5.34 -7.24 -12.22
N LEU A 30 6.11 -8.27 -11.86
CA LEU A 30 7.28 -8.67 -12.65
C LEU A 30 6.93 -9.19 -14.05
N SER A 31 5.78 -9.86 -14.22
CA SER A 31 5.33 -10.37 -15.52
C SER A 31 4.75 -9.29 -16.44
N ALA A 32 4.34 -8.15 -15.88
CA ALA A 32 3.91 -6.99 -16.65
C ALA A 32 5.09 -6.20 -17.26
N ILE A 33 6.33 -6.45 -16.83
CA ILE A 33 7.52 -5.78 -17.34
C ILE A 33 7.92 -6.40 -18.69
N LYS A 34 7.78 -5.62 -19.77
CA LYS A 34 7.90 -6.07 -21.16
C LYS A 34 9.24 -6.73 -21.52
N ASP A 35 10.33 -6.26 -20.94
CA ASP A 35 11.70 -6.65 -21.32
C ASP A 35 12.42 -7.49 -20.24
N LEU A 36 11.67 -8.05 -19.28
CA LEU A 36 12.24 -8.88 -18.23
C LEU A 36 12.33 -10.35 -18.66
N GLU A 37 13.55 -10.87 -18.74
CA GLU A 37 13.78 -12.28 -19.07
C GLU A 37 13.19 -13.22 -17.99
N PRO A 38 12.61 -14.39 -18.36
CA PRO A 38 12.00 -15.32 -17.40
C PRO A 38 12.94 -15.83 -16.29
N GLU A 39 14.24 -15.94 -16.58
CA GLU A 39 15.25 -16.34 -15.58
C GLU A 39 15.48 -15.24 -14.53
N LYS A 40 15.49 -13.97 -14.97
CA LYS A 40 15.60 -12.80 -14.08
C LYS A 40 14.34 -12.65 -13.24
N TYR A 41 13.16 -12.83 -13.85
CA TYR A 41 11.88 -12.88 -13.16
C TYR A 41 11.89 -13.86 -11.98
N SER A 42 12.31 -15.10 -12.21
CA SER A 42 12.35 -16.14 -11.17
C SER A 42 13.32 -15.78 -10.05
N SER A 43 14.45 -15.17 -10.40
CA SER A 43 15.48 -14.74 -9.46
C SER A 43 14.99 -13.60 -8.56
N VAL A 44 14.33 -12.58 -9.12
CA VAL A 44 13.75 -11.46 -8.36
C VAL A 44 12.60 -11.94 -7.47
N ALA A 45 11.71 -12.78 -7.99
CA ALA A 45 10.61 -13.34 -7.20
C ALA A 45 11.11 -14.19 -6.02
N ALA A 46 12.20 -14.96 -6.21
CA ALA A 46 12.83 -15.74 -5.16
C ALA A 46 13.59 -14.87 -4.13
N ALA A 47 13.94 -13.64 -4.47
CA ALA A 47 14.63 -12.70 -3.59
C ALA A 47 13.69 -12.01 -2.58
N ILE A 48 12.37 -12.18 -2.73
CA ILE A 48 11.35 -11.64 -1.82
C ILE A 48 11.14 -12.59 -0.64
N THR A 49 11.42 -12.12 0.56
CA THR A 49 11.33 -12.89 1.80
C THR A 49 10.47 -12.15 2.83
N PRO A 50 9.17 -12.48 2.94
CA PRO A 50 8.34 -12.02 4.05
C PRO A 50 8.89 -12.56 5.37
N TRP A 51 8.93 -11.74 6.42
CA TRP A 51 9.46 -12.16 7.71
C TRP A 51 8.68 -11.71 8.95
N VAL A 52 7.83 -10.68 8.85
CA VAL A 52 6.83 -10.36 9.87
C VAL A 52 5.45 -10.43 9.26
N LEU A 53 4.55 -11.11 9.97
CA LEU A 53 3.11 -11.07 9.78
C LEU A 53 2.51 -11.09 11.18
N ASP A 54 2.21 -9.91 11.69
CA ASP A 54 1.59 -9.71 13.00
C ASP A 54 0.23 -9.07 12.76
N VAL A 55 -0.84 -9.74 13.19
CA VAL A 55 -2.22 -9.28 13.01
C VAL A 55 -2.92 -9.43 14.35
N GLU A 56 -3.31 -8.30 14.92
CA GLU A 56 -4.13 -8.23 16.11
C GLU A 56 -5.58 -7.98 15.68
N ASP A 57 -6.46 -8.90 16.01
CA ASP A 57 -7.90 -8.76 15.86
C ASP A 57 -8.61 -8.61 17.21
N ASP A 58 -9.80 -8.00 17.18
CA ASP A 58 -10.68 -7.81 18.32
C ASP A 58 -12.12 -7.98 17.85
N ASP A 59 -12.80 -9.02 18.35
CA ASP A 59 -14.14 -9.43 17.92
C ASP A 59 -14.28 -9.68 16.40
N GLY A 60 -13.20 -10.10 15.75
CA GLY A 60 -13.17 -10.40 14.31
C GLY A 60 -12.82 -9.22 13.41
N ASP A 61 -12.66 -8.02 13.97
CA ASP A 61 -12.15 -6.86 13.27
C ASP A 61 -10.64 -6.71 13.47
N VAL A 62 -9.89 -6.50 12.38
CA VAL A 62 -8.45 -6.22 12.47
C VAL A 62 -8.25 -4.87 13.15
N ARG A 63 -7.55 -4.86 14.29
CA ARG A 63 -7.17 -3.65 15.04
C ARG A 63 -5.79 -3.17 14.64
N ASN A 64 -4.83 -4.07 14.52
CA ASN A 64 -3.48 -3.73 14.07
C ASN A 64 -3.00 -4.80 13.11
N ALA A 65 -2.28 -4.41 12.08
CA ALA A 65 -1.55 -5.35 11.24
C ALA A 65 -0.19 -4.77 10.88
N GLU A 66 0.86 -5.55 11.08
CA GLU A 66 2.23 -5.24 10.67
C GLU A 66 2.73 -6.38 9.78
N ILE A 67 3.10 -6.05 8.54
CA ILE A 67 3.69 -7.00 7.61
C ILE A 67 5.00 -6.42 7.13
N ALA A 68 6.06 -7.20 7.16
CA ALA A 68 7.37 -6.77 6.70
C ALA A 68 8.01 -7.83 5.79
N THR A 69 8.56 -7.36 4.69
CA THR A 69 9.11 -8.16 3.61
C THR A 69 10.45 -7.62 3.15
N ARG A 70 11.41 -8.52 2.89
CA ARG A 70 12.75 -8.18 2.45
C ARG A 70 12.87 -8.48 0.98
N LEU A 71 13.24 -7.49 0.21
CA LEU A 71 13.64 -7.66 -1.18
C LEU A 71 15.17 -7.65 -1.23
N HIS A 72 15.77 -8.81 -1.45
CA HIS A 72 17.21 -8.93 -1.60
C HIS A 72 17.66 -8.46 -2.99
N SER A 73 18.80 -7.78 -3.06
CA SER A 73 19.47 -7.56 -4.35
C SER A 73 19.88 -8.90 -4.94
N VAL A 74 19.70 -9.05 -6.26
CA VAL A 74 20.08 -10.29 -6.97
C VAL A 74 21.59 -10.34 -7.20
N HIS A 75 22.27 -9.18 -7.16
CA HIS A 75 23.66 -9.04 -7.60
C HIS A 75 24.63 -8.59 -6.50
N SER A 76 24.11 -8.01 -5.42
CA SER A 76 24.92 -7.51 -4.32
C SER A 76 24.39 -8.04 -2.98
N PRO A 77 25.19 -8.02 -1.91
CA PRO A 77 24.69 -8.35 -0.57
C PRO A 77 23.82 -7.22 0.01
N ALA A 78 23.09 -6.46 -0.80
CA ALA A 78 22.19 -5.40 -0.36
C ALA A 78 20.75 -5.90 -0.26
N ALA A 79 19.89 -5.14 0.42
CA ALA A 79 18.46 -5.41 0.45
C ALA A 79 17.66 -4.15 0.74
N VAL A 80 16.38 -4.20 0.38
CA VAL A 80 15.38 -3.22 0.81
C VAL A 80 14.34 -3.94 1.63
N ASP A 81 14.12 -3.42 2.82
CA ASP A 81 13.02 -3.81 3.70
C ASP A 81 11.83 -2.94 3.37
N VAL A 82 10.65 -3.55 3.20
CA VAL A 82 9.38 -2.84 3.03
C VAL A 82 8.42 -3.34 4.09
N LYS A 83 7.72 -2.44 4.75
CA LYS A 83 6.70 -2.79 5.71
C LYS A 83 5.43 -1.99 5.51
N ILE A 84 4.32 -2.62 5.88
CA ILE A 84 3.00 -2.03 5.98
C ILE A 84 2.61 -2.06 7.46
N HIS A 85 2.03 -0.98 7.92
CA HIS A 85 1.46 -0.87 9.25
C HIS A 85 0.05 -0.31 9.12
N TYR A 86 -0.91 -1.09 9.56
CA TYR A 86 -2.31 -0.74 9.66
C TYR A 86 -2.69 -0.65 11.13
N ARG A 87 -3.45 0.39 11.46
CA ARG A 87 -4.05 0.57 12.78
C ARG A 87 -5.47 1.05 12.62
N TYR A 88 -6.38 0.41 13.34
CA TYR A 88 -7.77 0.74 13.48
C TYR A 88 -8.09 0.93 14.96
N ARG A 89 -8.53 2.14 15.31
CA ARG A 89 -8.86 2.52 16.68
C ARG A 89 -10.29 3.03 16.74
N PRO A 90 -11.25 2.18 17.15
CA PRO A 90 -12.58 2.67 17.48
C PRO A 90 -12.50 3.52 18.75
N ALA A 91 -13.27 4.59 18.79
CA ALA A 91 -13.59 5.36 19.98
C ALA A 91 -15.11 5.48 20.08
N TYR A 92 -15.62 5.96 21.21
CA TYR A 92 -17.05 5.97 21.51
C TYR A 92 -17.90 6.72 20.46
N TYR A 93 -17.33 7.75 19.80
CA TYR A 93 -18.00 8.55 18.75
C TYR A 93 -17.14 8.77 17.50
N SER A 94 -16.02 8.05 17.37
CA SER A 94 -15.11 8.25 16.25
C SER A 94 -14.41 6.97 15.86
N VAL A 95 -13.93 6.95 14.62
CA VAL A 95 -13.14 5.88 14.08
C VAL A 95 -11.89 6.50 13.49
N GLU A 96 -10.75 6.22 14.11
CA GLU A 96 -9.44 6.56 13.58
C GLU A 96 -8.88 5.32 12.90
N TRP A 97 -8.51 5.45 11.64
CA TRP A 97 -7.73 4.40 10.99
C TRP A 97 -6.57 5.01 10.23
N TYR A 98 -5.45 4.31 10.28
CA TYR A 98 -4.19 4.75 9.74
C TYR A 98 -3.48 3.60 9.07
N PHE A 99 -2.90 3.89 7.93
CA PHE A 99 -2.23 2.95 7.08
C PHE A 99 -0.96 3.60 6.54
N SER A 100 0.17 2.91 6.67
CA SER A 100 1.44 3.42 6.20
C SER A 100 2.28 2.32 5.61
N VAL A 101 2.89 2.60 4.46
CA VAL A 101 4.01 1.81 3.96
C VAL A 101 5.28 2.59 4.18
N SER A 102 6.30 1.88 4.63
CA SER A 102 7.62 2.44 4.89
C SER A 102 8.68 1.48 4.37
N TYR A 103 9.86 2.00 4.08
CA TYR A 103 10.96 1.23 3.57
C TYR A 103 12.26 1.56 4.30
N ARG A 104 13.24 0.67 4.18
CA ARG A 104 14.58 0.86 4.71
C ARG A 104 15.60 0.19 3.79
N ILE A 105 16.62 0.93 3.41
CA ILE A 105 17.72 0.47 2.59
C ILE A 105 18.81 -0.15 3.47
N HIS A 106 19.36 -1.28 3.01
CA HIS A 106 20.53 -1.93 3.59
C HIS A 106 21.62 -2.07 2.53
N ASP A 107 22.65 -1.25 2.63
CA ASP A 107 23.82 -1.32 1.73
C ASP A 107 24.53 -2.67 1.82
N ARG A 108 24.45 -3.33 2.99
CA ARG A 108 25.04 -4.63 3.21
C ARG A 108 24.31 -5.44 4.28
N VAL A 109 23.82 -6.60 3.89
CA VAL A 109 23.19 -7.61 4.73
C VAL A 109 24.17 -8.76 4.97
N PHE A 110 24.62 -8.89 6.21
CA PHE A 110 25.52 -9.97 6.59
C PHE A 110 24.72 -11.23 6.95
N GLY A 111 24.59 -12.12 5.96
CA GLY A 111 23.92 -13.42 6.13
C GLY A 111 22.39 -13.34 6.07
N SER A 112 21.71 -14.45 6.36
CA SER A 112 20.25 -14.55 6.31
C SER A 112 19.57 -14.08 7.62
N VAL A 113 20.21 -13.17 8.36
CA VAL A 113 19.67 -12.71 9.65
C VAL A 113 18.61 -11.67 9.36
N LEU A 114 17.35 -12.09 9.51
CA LEU A 114 16.22 -11.18 9.49
C LEU A 114 16.23 -10.38 10.81
N PRO A 115 15.74 -9.13 10.81
CA PRO A 115 15.60 -8.34 12.03
C PRO A 115 14.76 -9.10 13.05
N GLU A 116 15.09 -8.98 14.34
CA GLU A 116 14.25 -9.54 15.41
C GLU A 116 12.88 -8.85 15.46
N SER A 117 12.82 -7.57 15.09
CA SER A 117 11.58 -6.80 14.98
C SER A 117 11.52 -5.95 13.71
N ALA A 118 10.33 -5.86 13.10
CA ALA A 118 10.03 -4.87 12.07
C ALA A 118 9.97 -3.43 12.62
N ARG A 119 9.95 -3.27 13.95
CA ARG A 119 9.93 -1.97 14.63
C ARG A 119 11.34 -1.39 14.83
N ASP A 120 12.37 -2.20 14.72
CA ASP A 120 13.74 -1.75 14.92
C ASP A 120 14.26 -0.94 13.72
N GLY A 121 15.12 0.04 14.02
CA GLY A 121 15.84 0.86 13.04
C GLY A 121 15.05 2.04 12.47
N VAL A 122 15.66 2.73 11.51
CA VAL A 122 15.09 3.93 10.87
C VAL A 122 14.34 3.51 9.61
N TRP A 123 13.05 3.82 9.57
CA TRP A 123 12.18 3.57 8.43
C TRP A 123 11.84 4.90 7.77
N LYS A 124 12.03 4.98 6.45
CA LYS A 124 11.59 6.10 5.64
C LYS A 124 10.13 5.85 5.21
N PRO A 125 9.22 6.82 5.35
CA PRO A 125 7.86 6.67 4.85
C PRO A 125 7.88 6.57 3.33
N LEU A 126 7.08 5.65 2.77
CA LEU A 126 6.82 5.53 1.34
C LEU A 126 5.52 6.26 1.01
N PHE A 127 4.43 5.80 1.63
CA PHE A 127 3.13 6.47 1.56
C PHE A 127 2.37 6.28 2.86
N THR A 128 1.48 7.22 3.15
CA THR A 128 0.56 7.18 4.29
C THR A 128 -0.85 7.49 3.82
N PHE A 129 -1.82 6.78 4.36
CA PHE A 129 -3.24 6.95 4.10
C PHE A 129 -4.02 6.76 5.40
N GLY A 130 -4.99 7.62 5.69
CA GLY A 130 -5.76 7.49 6.92
C GLY A 130 -6.90 8.47 7.02
N ILE A 131 -7.74 8.23 8.02
CA ILE A 131 -8.67 9.23 8.53
C ILE A 131 -8.13 9.69 9.89
N ASP A 132 -7.83 10.98 9.98
CA ASP A 132 -7.45 11.61 11.23
C ASP A 132 -8.35 12.80 11.58
N ASP A 133 -8.27 13.21 12.84
CA ASP A 133 -8.97 14.37 13.40
C ASP A 133 -7.92 15.24 14.09
N LEU A 134 -7.12 15.89 13.25
CA LEU A 134 -6.03 16.75 13.70
C LEU A 134 -6.48 18.15 14.10
N ASP A 135 -7.66 18.59 13.64
CA ASP A 135 -8.25 19.89 13.97
C ASP A 135 -9.06 19.87 15.27
N ARG A 136 -8.50 19.25 16.32
CA ARG A 136 -9.04 19.35 17.68
C ARG A 136 -8.93 20.75 18.29
N SER A 137 -8.44 21.74 17.54
CA SER A 137 -8.21 23.10 18.01
C SER A 137 -9.51 23.82 18.38
N ASP A 138 -10.60 23.53 17.67
CA ASP A 138 -11.79 24.37 17.73
C ASP A 138 -12.89 23.78 18.63
N ASP A 139 -13.05 22.45 18.64
CA ASP A 139 -13.88 21.75 19.62
C ASP A 139 -13.40 20.29 19.81
N PRO A 140 -12.78 19.93 20.96
CA PRO A 140 -12.32 18.57 21.22
C PRO A 140 -13.46 17.54 21.35
N ARG A 141 -14.72 17.98 21.34
CA ARG A 141 -15.91 17.11 21.39
C ARG A 141 -16.47 16.82 20.01
N ARG A 142 -16.04 17.53 18.96
CA ARG A 142 -16.56 17.35 17.61
C ARG A 142 -15.53 16.60 16.77
N TRP A 143 -15.83 15.34 16.47
CA TRP A 143 -15.07 14.55 15.52
C TRP A 143 -15.24 15.13 14.11
N THR A 144 -14.14 15.56 13.49
CA THR A 144 -14.11 16.07 12.11
C THR A 144 -13.18 15.23 11.26
N PRO A 145 -13.65 14.07 10.76
CA PRO A 145 -12.80 13.14 10.03
C PRO A 145 -12.28 13.82 8.77
N ARG A 146 -10.95 13.80 8.59
CA ARG A 146 -10.31 14.20 7.35
C ARG A 146 -9.49 13.07 6.80
N GLU A 147 -9.71 12.82 5.52
CA GLU A 147 -8.89 11.88 4.77
C GLU A 147 -7.52 12.53 4.50
N ARG A 148 -6.44 11.82 4.83
CA ARG A 148 -5.07 12.23 4.51
C ARG A 148 -4.38 11.19 3.66
N LYS A 149 -3.85 11.64 2.54
CA LYS A 149 -3.05 10.86 1.59
C LYS A 149 -1.74 11.60 1.38
N CYS A 150 -0.62 10.96 1.67
CA CYS A 150 0.69 11.54 1.43
C CYS A 150 1.60 10.49 0.83
N PHE A 151 2.27 10.82 -0.28
CA PHE A 151 3.38 10.05 -0.81
C PHE A 151 4.68 10.78 -0.44
N HIS A 152 5.55 10.08 0.27
CA HIS A 152 6.75 10.68 0.89
C HIS A 152 8.03 10.36 0.13
N MET A 153 8.05 9.25 -0.60
CA MET A 153 9.20 8.81 -1.39
C MET A 153 9.36 9.73 -2.60
N ASP A 154 10.55 10.27 -2.80
CA ASP A 154 10.86 11.07 -3.99
C ASP A 154 11.58 10.25 -5.07
N GLU A 155 11.79 10.87 -6.23
CA GLU A 155 12.42 10.22 -7.40
C GLU A 155 13.79 9.64 -7.06
N PHE A 156 14.65 10.41 -6.38
CA PHE A 156 15.99 9.99 -5.99
C PHE A 156 15.96 8.78 -5.05
N ASP A 157 15.03 8.75 -4.10
CA ASP A 157 14.84 7.58 -3.25
C ASP A 157 14.46 6.33 -4.05
N VAL A 158 13.69 6.46 -5.14
CA VAL A 158 13.30 5.32 -6.01
C VAL A 158 14.46 4.86 -6.86
N GLU A 159 15.24 5.79 -7.42
CA GLU A 159 16.49 5.50 -8.14
C GLU A 159 17.48 4.75 -7.24
N ASP A 160 17.69 5.23 -6.01
CA ASP A 160 18.56 4.56 -5.03
C ASP A 160 18.11 3.11 -4.77
N VAL A 161 16.80 2.88 -4.62
CA VAL A 161 16.24 1.53 -4.41
C VAL A 161 16.42 0.66 -5.65
N GLN A 162 16.14 1.20 -6.83
CA GLN A 162 16.28 0.51 -8.11
C GLN A 162 17.73 0.08 -8.34
N ASP A 163 18.68 1.00 -8.21
CA ASP A 163 20.12 0.76 -8.39
C ASP A 163 20.65 -0.25 -7.39
N LEU A 164 20.23 -0.16 -6.12
CA LEU A 164 20.65 -1.09 -5.08
C LEU A 164 20.17 -2.53 -5.35
N LEU A 165 18.90 -2.68 -5.74
CA LEU A 165 18.28 -3.99 -5.91
C LEU A 165 18.68 -4.69 -7.21
N PHE A 166 18.76 -3.92 -8.29
CA PHE A 166 18.87 -4.44 -9.64
C PHE A 166 20.21 -4.12 -10.28
N GLY A 167 20.82 -2.98 -9.92
CA GLY A 167 22.01 -2.45 -10.56
C GLY A 167 21.87 -2.34 -12.08
N GLU A 168 22.99 -2.40 -12.79
CA GLU A 168 23.01 -2.33 -14.26
C GLU A 168 22.52 -3.63 -14.95
N HIS A 169 22.17 -4.67 -14.19
CA HIS A 169 21.94 -6.02 -14.73
C HIS A 169 20.47 -6.30 -15.06
N VAL A 170 19.54 -5.65 -14.36
CA VAL A 170 18.10 -5.84 -14.55
C VAL A 170 17.44 -4.48 -14.71
N HIS A 171 16.91 -4.20 -15.90
CA HIS A 171 16.23 -2.94 -16.17
C HIS A 171 14.75 -3.04 -15.75
N ILE A 172 14.41 -2.48 -14.60
CA ILE A 172 13.04 -2.32 -14.11
C ILE A 172 12.77 -0.84 -13.99
N GLY A 173 11.69 -0.30 -14.56
CA GLY A 173 11.39 1.12 -14.48
C GLY A 173 11.15 1.61 -13.04
N LEU A 174 11.26 2.92 -12.79
CA LEU A 174 11.02 3.49 -11.45
C LEU A 174 9.62 3.18 -10.93
N VAL A 175 8.60 3.31 -11.81
CA VAL A 175 7.20 2.99 -11.47
C VAL A 175 7.03 1.51 -11.11
N ASP A 176 7.65 0.61 -11.88
CA ASP A 176 7.59 -0.83 -11.61
C ASP A 176 8.37 -1.21 -10.34
N THR A 177 9.42 -0.45 -10.00
CA THR A 177 10.14 -0.59 -8.73
C THR A 177 9.23 -0.26 -7.55
N VAL A 178 8.49 0.86 -7.61
CA VAL A 178 7.49 1.20 -6.58
C VAL A 178 6.37 0.17 -6.52
N ARG A 179 5.82 -0.26 -7.66
CA ARG A 179 4.80 -1.33 -7.72
C ARG A 179 5.30 -2.62 -7.07
N LEU A 180 6.56 -2.97 -7.30
CA LEU A 180 7.16 -4.17 -6.71
C LEU A 180 7.31 -4.02 -5.19
N MET A 181 7.74 -2.85 -4.70
CA MET A 181 7.78 -2.57 -3.26
C MET A 181 6.41 -2.70 -2.61
N LEU A 182 5.36 -2.16 -3.24
CA LEU A 182 3.98 -2.28 -2.77
C LEU A 182 3.50 -3.74 -2.79
N ALA A 183 3.79 -4.46 -3.86
CA ALA A 183 3.44 -5.87 -4.00
C ALA A 183 4.13 -6.75 -2.95
N CYS A 184 5.35 -6.39 -2.52
CA CYS A 184 6.06 -7.08 -1.45
C CYS A 184 5.31 -7.07 -0.10
N VAL A 185 4.39 -6.12 0.10
CA VAL A 185 3.52 -6.06 1.30
C VAL A 185 2.06 -6.39 0.98
N GLY A 186 1.80 -7.00 -0.17
CA GLY A 186 0.49 -7.49 -0.58
C GLY A 186 -0.40 -6.44 -1.23
N ILE A 187 0.12 -5.25 -1.55
CA ILE A 187 -0.61 -4.20 -2.25
C ILE A 187 -0.32 -4.32 -3.74
N TYR A 188 -1.30 -4.79 -4.50
CA TYR A 188 -1.23 -4.79 -5.96
C TYR A 188 -2.07 -3.64 -6.50
N THR A 189 -1.43 -2.69 -7.18
CA THR A 189 -2.09 -1.51 -7.76
C THR A 189 -1.53 -1.19 -9.14
N VAL A 190 -2.39 -0.63 -10.00
CA VAL A 190 -2.03 -0.16 -11.34
C VAL A 190 -1.67 1.31 -11.23
N LEU A 191 -0.42 1.66 -11.57
CA LEU A 191 0.07 3.04 -11.52
C LEU A 191 0.09 3.64 -12.93
N HIS A 192 -0.72 4.64 -13.25
CA HIS A 192 -0.90 5.08 -14.64
C HIS A 192 0.13 6.11 -15.11
N VAL A 193 1.10 5.74 -15.94
CA VAL A 193 2.05 6.71 -16.52
C VAL A 193 1.36 7.71 -17.46
N PRO A 194 1.33 9.02 -17.16
CA PRO A 194 0.55 10.02 -17.91
C PRO A 194 1.04 10.31 -19.33
N GLU A 195 2.17 9.75 -19.76
CA GLU A 195 2.78 10.09 -21.04
C GLU A 195 2.19 9.35 -22.25
N GLU A 196 1.40 8.28 -22.07
CA GLU A 196 0.82 7.55 -23.22
C GLU A 196 -0.57 8.05 -23.64
N ASP A 197 -1.24 8.89 -22.84
CA ASP A 197 -2.59 9.40 -23.16
C ASP A 197 -2.59 10.62 -24.10
N LYS A 198 -1.42 11.24 -24.33
CA LYS A 198 -1.32 12.44 -25.18
C LYS A 198 -1.37 12.15 -26.68
N GLU A 199 -0.99 10.95 -27.11
CA GLU A 199 -1.01 10.59 -28.55
C GLU A 199 -2.39 10.10 -29.03
N ALA A 200 -3.28 9.70 -28.12
CA ALA A 200 -4.61 9.19 -28.46
C ALA A 200 -5.72 10.27 -28.48
N GLN A 201 -5.49 11.46 -27.92
CA GLN A 201 -6.50 12.53 -27.83
C GLN A 201 -6.22 13.75 -28.72
N SER A 202 -5.05 13.84 -29.37
CA SER A 202 -4.71 14.98 -30.24
C SER A 202 -5.32 14.94 -31.65
N GLU A 203 -6.10 13.92 -32.01
CA GLU A 203 -6.78 13.86 -33.34
C GLU A 203 -8.27 14.21 -33.31
N ALA A 204 -8.87 14.53 -32.14
CA ALA A 204 -10.32 14.59 -32.04
C ALA A 204 -10.96 15.96 -31.78
N ASN A 205 -10.28 17.01 -31.32
CA ASN A 205 -10.96 18.30 -31.04
C ASN A 205 -10.02 19.52 -31.17
N GLU A 206 -9.92 20.07 -32.37
CA GLU A 206 -9.66 21.50 -32.57
C GLU A 206 -11.01 22.20 -32.73
N GLU A 207 -11.63 22.65 -31.62
CA GLU A 207 -12.62 23.73 -31.67
C GLU A 207 -12.07 24.96 -30.91
N PRO A 208 -12.11 26.16 -31.52
CA PRO A 208 -11.57 27.36 -30.90
C PRO A 208 -12.64 28.11 -30.10
N GLY A 209 -12.28 28.49 -28.87
CA GLY A 209 -12.80 29.69 -28.20
C GLY A 209 -13.77 29.43 -27.05
N GLU A 210 -13.44 29.89 -25.85
CA GLU A 210 -13.87 31.19 -25.31
C GLU A 210 -13.10 31.41 -23.98
N GLU A 211 -12.56 32.60 -23.80
CA GLU A 211 -11.80 33.01 -22.61
C GLU A 211 -12.79 33.39 -21.49
N GLU A 212 -12.90 32.61 -20.43
CA GLU A 212 -13.60 33.02 -19.19
C GLU A 212 -12.57 33.35 -18.09
N GLU A 213 -12.55 34.61 -17.70
CA GLU A 213 -11.85 35.13 -16.52
C GLU A 213 -12.64 34.71 -15.25
N GLY A 214 -12.07 33.80 -14.47
CA GLY A 214 -12.61 33.37 -13.17
C GLY A 214 -11.73 33.82 -12.01
N ASP A 215 -12.34 34.53 -11.06
CA ASP A 215 -11.73 35.08 -9.85
C ASP A 215 -11.12 34.00 -8.93
N ASP A 216 -9.85 34.21 -8.59
CA ASP A 216 -8.98 33.41 -7.72
C ASP A 216 -9.34 33.62 -6.23
N ASP A 217 -9.98 32.65 -5.60
CA ASP A 217 -10.40 32.66 -4.20
C ASP A 217 -9.41 31.95 -3.27
N GLY A 218 -8.16 32.40 -3.28
CA GLY A 218 -7.27 32.45 -2.11
C GLY A 218 -7.36 31.29 -1.10
N TYR A 219 -7.21 30.06 -1.56
CA TYR A 219 -7.01 28.91 -0.69
C TYR A 219 -5.50 28.75 -0.41
N ASP A 220 -5.07 29.22 0.76
CA ASP A 220 -3.69 29.11 1.26
C ASP A 220 -3.38 27.66 1.70
N SER A 221 -3.32 26.78 0.71
CA SER A 221 -2.68 25.48 0.85
C SER A 221 -1.18 25.72 0.85
N SER A 222 -0.56 25.81 2.04
CA SER A 222 0.90 25.87 2.22
C SER A 222 1.60 24.89 1.26
N PRO A 223 2.24 25.36 0.16
CA PRO A 223 2.58 24.51 -0.99
C PRO A 223 3.84 23.64 -0.81
N GLU A 224 4.58 23.81 0.28
CA GLU A 224 5.97 23.31 0.34
C GLU A 224 6.10 21.78 0.52
N ASP A 225 5.00 21.05 0.78
CA ASP A 225 5.03 19.59 0.97
C ASP A 225 4.29 18.77 -0.12
N CYS A 226 3.71 19.41 -1.14
CA CYS A 226 2.93 18.72 -2.19
C CYS A 226 3.72 18.39 -3.48
N ASP A 227 4.91 18.95 -3.68
CA ASP A 227 5.72 18.72 -4.89
C ASP A 227 6.11 17.25 -5.10
N LYS A 228 6.23 16.47 -4.02
CA LYS A 228 6.55 15.02 -4.07
C LYS A 228 5.38 14.17 -4.54
N PHE A 229 4.17 14.55 -4.14
CA PHE A 229 2.95 13.93 -4.64
C PHE A 229 2.74 14.31 -6.10
N ASP A 230 3.17 15.50 -6.51
CA ASP A 230 3.05 16.02 -7.87
C ASP A 230 3.92 15.27 -8.88
N TRP A 231 5.18 14.91 -8.58
CA TRP A 231 5.99 14.04 -9.46
C TRP A 231 5.30 12.68 -9.62
N PHE A 232 4.87 12.09 -8.51
CA PHE A 232 4.20 10.80 -8.55
C PHE A 232 2.85 10.89 -9.25
N GLN A 233 2.06 11.96 -9.11
CA GLN A 233 0.82 12.18 -9.84
C GLN A 233 1.05 12.51 -11.33
N LYS A 234 2.12 13.24 -11.66
CA LYS A 234 2.60 13.52 -13.02
C LYS A 234 3.16 12.28 -13.72
N VAL A 235 3.59 11.28 -12.95
CA VAL A 235 4.10 9.98 -13.43
C VAL A 235 3.11 8.84 -13.19
N THR A 236 2.05 9.03 -12.41
CA THR A 236 1.04 8.03 -12.06
C THR A 236 -0.31 8.71 -11.77
N LYS A 237 -1.28 8.69 -12.69
CA LYS A 237 -2.67 9.08 -12.33
C LYS A 237 -3.23 8.02 -11.39
N TYR A 238 -3.23 8.33 -10.09
CA TYR A 238 -3.95 7.52 -9.12
C TYR A 238 -5.44 7.83 -9.19
N ASN A 239 -6.20 6.91 -9.76
CA ASN A 239 -7.60 6.78 -9.40
C ASN A 239 -7.67 5.77 -8.25
N LEU A 240 -7.55 6.26 -7.01
CA LEU A 240 -8.20 5.52 -5.93
C LEU A 240 -9.70 5.56 -6.25
N PRO A 241 -10.43 4.44 -6.21
CA PRO A 241 -11.87 4.48 -6.45
C PRO A 241 -12.47 5.51 -5.50
N ASP A 242 -13.19 6.48 -6.06
CA ASP A 242 -13.83 7.52 -5.25
C ASP A 242 -14.64 6.83 -4.16
N ALA A 243 -14.36 7.19 -2.91
CA ALA A 243 -15.15 6.77 -1.76
C ALA A 243 -16.53 7.47 -1.73
N ASP A 244 -16.97 8.03 -2.86
CA ASP A 244 -18.27 8.68 -3.07
C ASP A 244 -19.45 7.69 -3.11
N GLY A 245 -19.19 6.41 -2.84
CA GLY A 245 -20.19 5.54 -2.24
C GLY A 245 -20.44 5.97 -0.80
N ALA A 246 -21.11 7.11 -0.62
CA ALA A 246 -21.63 7.57 0.66
C ALA A 246 -22.25 6.37 1.39
N MET A 247 -21.58 5.89 2.44
CA MET A 247 -22.28 5.14 3.47
C MET A 247 -23.23 6.15 4.08
N ASP A 248 -24.50 6.07 3.71
CA ASP A 248 -25.58 6.80 4.35
C ASP A 248 -25.44 6.60 5.86
N SER A 249 -25.03 7.68 6.53
CA SER A 249 -24.91 7.77 7.98
C SER A 249 -26.25 7.62 8.73
N GLU A 250 -27.34 7.26 8.03
CA GLU A 250 -28.66 7.03 8.60
C GLU A 250 -28.79 5.71 9.39
N TYR A 251 -27.75 4.88 9.50
CA TYR A 251 -27.86 3.59 10.19
C TYR A 251 -27.60 3.60 11.71
N PHE A 252 -27.27 4.75 12.30
CA PHE A 252 -26.98 4.87 13.74
C PHE A 252 -27.99 5.73 14.51
N ASP A 253 -29.28 5.62 14.18
CA ASP A 253 -30.34 6.11 15.07
C ASP A 253 -31.56 5.18 14.99
N ARG A 254 -31.50 4.04 15.70
CA ARG A 254 -32.69 3.32 16.15
C ARG A 254 -32.39 2.42 17.35
N ASP A 255 -32.54 3.03 18.53
CA ASP A 255 -33.05 2.33 19.69
C ASP A 255 -34.35 1.59 19.31
N HIS A 256 -34.43 0.28 19.56
CA HIS A 256 -35.58 -0.39 20.19
C HIS A 256 -35.32 -1.89 20.39
N ASN A 257 -35.04 -2.19 21.66
CA ASN A 257 -35.42 -3.39 22.40
C ASN A 257 -36.68 -4.12 21.87
N VAL A 258 -36.54 -5.27 21.19
CA VAL A 258 -37.53 -6.36 21.20
C VAL A 258 -36.82 -7.70 21.02
N GLY A 259 -36.92 -8.58 22.02
CA GLY A 259 -36.47 -9.97 21.92
C GLY A 259 -37.30 -10.79 20.92
N GLY A 260 -36.61 -11.62 20.15
CA GLY A 260 -37.20 -12.66 19.29
C GLY A 260 -36.20 -13.81 19.11
N PRO A 261 -36.65 -15.07 19.00
CA PRO A 261 -35.78 -16.24 19.07
C PRO A 261 -35.01 -16.46 17.76
N LEU A 262 -33.83 -17.06 17.91
CA LEU A 262 -32.91 -17.47 16.84
C LEU A 262 -33.57 -18.46 15.88
N PRO A 263 -33.45 -18.28 14.56
CA PRO A 263 -33.70 -19.35 13.60
C PRO A 263 -32.50 -20.31 13.55
N THR A 264 -32.78 -21.56 13.87
CA THR A 264 -31.95 -22.73 13.60
C THR A 264 -31.94 -23.08 12.11
N GLU A 265 -30.84 -23.72 11.70
CA GLU A 265 -30.63 -24.52 10.48
C GLU A 265 -29.98 -23.80 9.27
N SER A 266 -28.70 -24.14 9.06
CA SER A 266 -28.01 -24.01 7.76
C SER A 266 -27.79 -25.42 7.20
N THR A 267 -28.41 -25.71 6.07
CA THR A 267 -28.21 -26.94 5.28
C THR A 267 -27.03 -26.74 4.33
N ILE A 268 -26.05 -27.63 4.43
CA ILE A 268 -24.91 -27.76 3.51
C ILE A 268 -25.36 -28.60 2.31
N LEU A 269 -25.17 -28.09 1.09
CA LEU A 269 -25.23 -28.89 -0.14
C LEU A 269 -23.84 -28.95 -0.78
N VAL A 270 -23.27 -30.15 -0.76
CA VAL A 270 -22.11 -30.56 -1.54
C VAL A 270 -22.61 -31.04 -2.90
N GLN A 271 -22.00 -30.61 -3.99
CA GLN A 271 -22.11 -31.30 -5.29
C GLN A 271 -20.73 -31.51 -5.92
N GLY A 272 -20.37 -32.80 -5.99
CA GLY A 272 -20.15 -33.56 -7.23
C GLY A 272 -19.10 -33.07 -8.21
#